data_AF-A0A8J7I0D0-F1
#
_entry.id   AF-A0A8J7I0D0-F1
#
_cell.length_a   1.000
_cell.length_b   1.000
_cell.length_c   1.000
_cell.angle_alpha   90.00
_cell.angle_beta   90.00
_cell.angle_gamma   90.00
#
_symmetry.space_group_name_H-M   'P 1'
#
loop_
_entity.id
_entity.type
_entity.pdbx_description
1 polymer ?
#
loop_
_entity_poly.entity_id
_entity_poly.type
_entity_poly.pdbx_seq_one_letter_code
_entity_poly.pdbx_strand_id
1 'polypeptide(L)'
;MLKHYYPLPWPDKNSCDSELQSLAEKFIRPDKALQELPLILIPEYLLSLSFDMKQQHPFIQKSTQKWLDDAKKDDERLRIERRWIPHTPVYIPNTNKGKQFFKIAKAIGDIPLNTPVIPKNQNQGYWLKTLHYYWQAIGVTFAHQLLGLIQDPLEEGILNNRLPQSIIQSLKLTRNIDMTLFQILVRGQRIIKTWARQNKISYPFNQPLEIFLEILKQDFLIRWQIDPCNQDWEWMTKKIQRDNILTRIYLLKEAIWKESSLDNAGYCKSKEEYLDYLKQANTWNNNWVFAMQAQIEKNAKYNNHLEPYLEAYITAVQEGKELFVDEFDWRSGNPYKKQVNGQQITNRPLTIQGDVDPLGYIQWYYS
;
A
#
# COMPACT_ATOMS: atom_id res chain seq x y z
N MET A 1 13.72 0.62 -11.02
CA MET A 1 14.41 1.92 -11.04
C MET A 1 15.91 1.71 -11.25
N LEU A 2 16.44 2.01 -12.44
CA LEU A 2 17.87 1.94 -12.78
C LEU A 2 18.51 3.33 -12.66
N LYS A 3 19.71 3.42 -12.08
CA LYS A 3 20.47 4.66 -11.91
C LYS A 3 21.06 5.16 -13.24
N HIS A 4 20.89 6.45 -13.48
CA HIS A 4 22.01 7.29 -13.88
C HIS A 4 22.31 8.16 -12.67
N TYR A 5 23.56 8.15 -12.21
CA TYR A 5 24.06 9.14 -11.26
C TYR A 5 23.92 10.50 -11.93
N TYR A 6 22.91 11.27 -11.54
CA TYR A 6 22.97 12.71 -11.79
C TYR A 6 24.02 13.25 -10.83
N PRO A 7 25.05 13.96 -11.30
CA PRO A 7 25.87 14.76 -10.40
C PRO A 7 24.94 15.84 -9.84
N LEU A 8 24.34 15.55 -8.68
CA LEU A 8 23.63 16.54 -7.92
C LEU A 8 24.66 17.60 -7.51
N PRO A 9 24.41 18.90 -7.71
CA PRO A 9 25.21 19.91 -7.05
C PRO A 9 25.10 19.63 -5.55
N TRP A 10 26.22 19.41 -4.88
CA TRP A 10 26.23 19.24 -3.42
C TRP A 10 25.69 20.56 -2.83
N PRO A 11 24.46 20.57 -2.27
CA PRO A 11 23.96 21.78 -1.67
C PRO A 11 24.90 22.15 -0.51
N ASP A 12 25.19 23.45 -0.36
CA ASP A 12 26.00 23.90 0.76
C ASP A 12 25.32 23.46 2.06
N LYS A 13 26.11 23.09 3.08
CA LYS A 13 25.59 22.83 4.42
C LYS A 13 24.80 24.03 4.96
N ASN A 14 24.99 25.23 4.39
CA ASN A 14 24.25 26.44 4.74
C ASN A 14 23.01 26.76 3.88
N SER A 15 22.68 25.98 2.84
CA SER A 15 21.52 26.27 1.98
C SER A 15 20.19 26.30 2.74
N CYS A 16 19.36 27.31 2.51
CA CYS A 16 18.06 27.38 3.19
C CYS A 16 17.04 26.38 2.59
N ASP A 17 15.95 26.08 3.32
CA ASP A 17 14.96 25.10 2.88
C ASP A 17 14.32 25.45 1.52
N SER A 18 14.13 26.74 1.23
CA SER A 18 13.63 27.20 -0.08
C SER A 18 14.63 26.97 -1.22
N GLU A 19 15.93 27.08 -0.95
CA GLU A 19 16.97 26.74 -1.92
C GLU A 19 17.01 25.23 -2.18
N LEU A 20 16.92 24.42 -1.12
CA LEU A 20 16.87 22.95 -1.25
C LEU A 20 15.65 22.50 -2.04
N GLN A 21 14.48 23.12 -1.81
CA GLN A 21 13.27 22.84 -2.57
C GLN A 21 13.44 23.21 -4.05
N SER A 22 13.97 24.41 -4.34
CA SER A 22 14.22 24.84 -5.73
C SER A 22 15.23 23.93 -6.44
N LEU A 23 16.28 23.49 -5.73
CA LEU A 23 17.24 22.52 -6.24
C LEU A 23 16.59 21.15 -6.48
N ALA A 24 15.76 20.66 -5.56
CA ALA A 24 15.02 19.42 -5.74
C ALA A 24 14.11 19.48 -6.97
N GLU A 25 13.34 20.55 -7.15
CA GLU A 25 12.49 20.75 -8.32
C GLU A 25 13.28 20.78 -9.64
N LYS A 26 14.50 21.32 -9.61
CA LYS A 26 15.36 21.45 -10.79
C LYS A 26 16.13 20.17 -11.14
N PHE A 27 16.60 19.43 -10.14
CA PHE A 27 17.57 18.35 -10.33
C PHE A 27 17.02 16.95 -10.04
N ILE A 28 15.92 16.85 -9.30
CA ILE A 28 15.27 15.56 -9.04
C ILE A 28 14.19 15.37 -10.08
N ARG A 29 14.30 14.26 -10.80
CA ARG A 29 13.19 13.83 -11.63
C ARG A 29 12.12 13.24 -10.72
N PRO A 30 10.91 13.82 -10.66
CA PRO A 30 9.87 13.35 -9.76
C PRO A 30 9.56 11.85 -9.94
N ASP A 31 9.60 11.36 -11.18
CA ASP A 31 9.44 9.95 -11.55
C ASP A 31 10.49 8.99 -10.96
N LYS A 32 11.51 9.50 -10.24
CA LYS A 32 12.58 8.70 -9.64
C LYS A 32 12.66 8.79 -8.12
N ALA A 33 11.83 9.61 -7.48
CA ALA A 33 11.98 9.88 -6.06
C ALA A 33 10.61 10.09 -5.39
N LEU A 34 10.22 9.13 -4.56
CA LEU A 34 8.95 9.18 -3.83
C LEU A 34 8.97 10.31 -2.79
N GLN A 35 7.83 10.96 -2.64
CA GLN A 35 7.62 12.08 -1.74
C GLN A 35 6.42 11.80 -0.84
N GLU A 36 6.42 12.42 0.34
CA GLU A 36 5.26 12.43 1.21
C GLU A 36 4.09 13.18 0.56
N LEU A 37 2.86 12.76 0.86
CA LEU A 37 1.62 13.37 0.36
C LEU A 37 0.81 13.96 1.52
N PRO A 38 1.23 15.10 2.11
CA PRO A 38 0.48 15.73 3.18
C PRO A 38 -0.93 16.07 2.73
N LEU A 39 -1.91 15.53 3.44
CA LEU A 39 -3.31 15.90 3.24
C LEU A 39 -3.59 17.21 3.99
N ILE A 40 -4.06 18.24 3.29
CA ILE A 40 -4.33 19.54 3.88
C ILE A 40 -5.78 19.94 3.60
N LEU A 41 -6.58 20.07 4.67
CA LEU A 41 -7.92 20.63 4.60
C LEU A 41 -7.83 22.16 4.48
N ILE A 42 -8.35 22.71 3.38
CA ILE A 42 -8.27 24.15 3.08
C ILE A 42 -9.65 24.75 2.86
N PRO A 43 -9.86 26.03 3.23
CA PRO A 43 -11.05 26.76 2.83
C PRO A 43 -11.28 26.72 1.32
N GLU A 44 -12.54 26.61 0.90
CA GLU A 44 -12.88 26.44 -0.52
C GLU A 44 -12.41 27.60 -1.40
N TYR A 45 -12.45 28.83 -0.88
CA TYR A 45 -11.99 30.02 -1.61
C TYR A 45 -10.47 29.99 -1.92
N LEU A 46 -9.69 29.14 -1.24
CA LEU A 46 -8.27 28.96 -1.53
C LEU A 46 -8.02 27.92 -2.63
N LEU A 47 -9.00 27.10 -3.03
CA LEU A 47 -8.81 26.06 -4.04
C LEU A 47 -8.53 26.63 -5.44
N SER A 48 -9.06 27.81 -5.75
CA SER A 48 -8.89 28.49 -7.03
C SER A 48 -7.52 29.16 -7.19
N LEU A 49 -6.78 29.34 -6.09
CA LEU A 49 -5.44 29.93 -6.15
C LEU A 49 -4.47 29.05 -6.95
N SER A 50 -3.50 29.66 -7.62
CA SER A 50 -2.40 28.91 -8.23
C SER A 50 -1.60 28.16 -7.16
N PHE A 51 -0.83 27.15 -7.57
CA PHE A 51 0.00 26.38 -6.65
C PHE A 51 0.97 27.28 -5.86
N ASP A 52 1.64 28.21 -6.52
CA ASP A 52 2.60 29.13 -5.88
C ASP A 52 1.92 30.05 -4.86
N MET A 53 0.73 30.57 -5.19
CA MET A 53 -0.06 31.37 -4.26
C MET A 53 -0.53 30.56 -3.04
N LYS A 54 -0.88 29.28 -3.23
CA LYS A 54 -1.21 28.39 -2.10
C LYS A 54 0.01 28.19 -1.19
N GLN A 55 1.19 27.93 -1.74
CA GLN A 55 2.41 27.71 -0.94
C GLN A 55 2.81 28.93 -0.11
N GLN A 56 2.53 30.14 -0.61
CA GLN A 56 2.82 31.38 0.10
C GLN A 56 1.71 31.79 1.08
N HIS A 57 0.55 31.13 1.05
CA HIS A 57 -0.59 31.52 1.88
C HIS A 57 -0.36 31.12 3.35
N PRO A 58 -0.49 32.05 4.33
CA PRO A 58 -0.15 31.79 5.74
C PRO A 58 -0.89 30.60 6.37
N PHE A 59 -2.16 30.40 6.00
CA PHE A 59 -2.93 29.24 6.46
C PHE A 59 -2.33 27.90 5.99
N ILE A 60 -1.86 27.86 4.74
CA ILE A 60 -1.26 26.67 4.14
C ILE A 60 0.09 26.42 4.79
N GLN A 61 0.94 27.44 4.90
CA GLN A 61 2.24 27.34 5.58
C GLN A 61 2.11 26.80 7.00
N LYS A 62 1.15 27.31 7.78
CA LYS A 62 0.88 26.81 9.14
C LYS A 62 0.46 25.34 9.15
N SER A 63 -0.37 24.93 8.19
CA SER A 63 -0.86 23.56 8.10
C SER A 63 0.25 22.59 7.67
N THR A 64 1.06 22.99 6.69
CA THR A 64 2.25 22.27 6.23
C THR A 64 3.27 22.15 7.35
N GLN A 65 3.53 23.22 8.11
CA GLN A 65 4.46 23.18 9.23
C GLN A 65 4.02 22.19 10.31
N LYS A 66 2.73 22.20 10.67
CA LYS A 66 2.18 21.22 11.62
C LYS A 66 2.40 19.79 11.13
N TRP A 67 2.17 19.54 9.85
CA TRP A 67 2.45 18.23 9.26
C TRP A 67 3.94 17.87 9.29
N LEU A 68 4.83 18.82 8.96
CA LEU A 68 6.27 18.62 9.03
C LEU A 68 6.73 18.23 10.43
N ASP A 69 6.17 18.85 11.47
CA ASP A 69 6.49 18.52 12.86
C ASP A 69 6.10 17.08 13.21
N ASP A 70 4.99 16.57 12.67
CA ASP A 70 4.60 15.17 12.85
C ASP A 70 5.46 14.23 11.99
N ALA A 71 5.79 14.60 10.76
CA ALA A 71 6.65 13.82 9.87
C ALA A 71 8.08 13.66 10.42
N LYS A 72 8.59 14.68 11.13
CA LYS A 72 9.88 14.61 11.85
C LYS A 72 9.85 13.58 12.98
N LYS A 73 8.76 13.49 13.74
CA LYS A 73 8.61 12.46 14.79
C LYS A 73 8.61 11.06 14.19
N ASP A 74 7.98 10.90 13.03
CA ASP A 74 8.01 9.63 12.31
C ASP A 74 9.42 9.29 11.82
N ASP A 75 10.16 10.25 11.27
CA ASP A 75 11.55 10.07 10.88
C ASP A 75 12.43 9.68 12.08
N GLU A 76 12.30 10.36 13.21
CA GLU A 76 13.00 10.04 14.46
C GLU A 76 12.70 8.61 14.92
N ARG A 77 11.42 8.21 14.91
CA ARG A 77 10.99 6.85 15.27
C ARG A 77 11.62 5.80 14.35
N LEU A 78 11.75 6.12 13.06
CA LEU A 78 12.34 5.24 12.05
C LEU A 78 13.86 5.38 11.94
N ARG A 79 14.48 6.26 12.74
CA ARG A 79 15.91 6.61 12.72
C ARG A 79 16.39 7.17 11.39
N ILE A 80 15.51 7.85 10.65
CA ILE A 80 15.81 8.45 9.35
C ILE A 80 16.26 9.89 9.59
N GLU A 81 17.52 10.20 9.25
CA GLU A 81 18.04 11.55 9.39
C GLU A 81 17.92 12.29 8.06
N ARG A 82 17.13 13.37 8.05
CA ARG A 82 16.94 14.22 6.86
C ARG A 82 16.92 15.68 7.26
N ARG A 83 17.62 16.52 6.49
CA ARG A 83 17.56 17.97 6.65
C ARG A 83 16.22 18.54 6.19
N TRP A 84 15.73 18.03 5.06
CA TRP A 84 14.47 18.42 4.44
C TRP A 84 13.64 17.17 4.15
N ILE A 85 12.31 17.27 4.27
CA ILE A 85 11.38 16.17 3.99
C ILE A 85 10.69 16.48 2.66
N PRO A 86 10.98 15.73 1.59
CA PRO A 86 10.32 15.90 0.30
C PRO A 86 8.83 15.61 0.39
N HIS A 87 8.01 16.55 -0.06
CA HIS A 87 6.56 16.42 0.02
C HIS A 87 5.83 17.17 -1.09
N THR A 88 4.65 16.66 -1.45
CA THR A 88 3.70 17.32 -2.35
C THR A 88 2.31 17.34 -1.69
N PRO A 89 1.81 18.52 -1.26
CA PRO A 89 0.52 18.61 -0.57
C PRO A 89 -0.68 18.25 -1.46
N VAL A 90 -1.61 17.49 -0.89
CA VAL A 90 -2.94 17.22 -1.46
C VAL A 90 -3.95 18.14 -0.78
N TYR A 91 -4.39 19.16 -1.51
CA TYR A 91 -5.37 20.14 -1.02
C TYR A 91 -6.79 19.59 -1.13
N ILE A 92 -7.52 19.58 -0.01
CA ILE A 92 -8.87 19.03 0.10
C ILE A 92 -9.80 20.13 0.63
N PRO A 93 -10.98 20.37 0.03
CA PRO A 93 -11.94 21.35 0.57
C PRO A 93 -12.33 21.01 2.00
N ASN A 94 -12.36 22.00 2.90
CA ASN A 94 -12.80 21.82 4.29
C ASN A 94 -14.34 21.78 4.40
N THR A 95 -14.95 20.81 3.71
CA THR A 95 -16.38 20.50 3.74
C THR A 95 -16.61 19.17 4.47
N ASN A 96 -17.87 18.79 4.73
CA ASN A 96 -18.17 17.46 5.30
C ASN A 96 -17.64 16.32 4.41
N LYS A 97 -17.83 16.45 3.09
CA LYS A 97 -17.30 15.48 2.11
C LYS A 97 -15.77 15.47 2.10
N GLY A 98 -15.12 16.63 2.23
CA GLY A 98 -13.66 16.70 2.33
C GLY A 98 -13.08 16.15 3.63
N LYS A 99 -13.76 16.32 4.75
CA LYS A 99 -13.38 15.66 6.01
C LYS A 99 -13.50 14.14 5.92
N GLN A 100 -14.52 13.64 5.22
CA GLN A 100 -14.65 12.19 4.95
C GLN A 100 -13.53 11.69 4.04
N PHE A 101 -13.24 12.40 2.94
CA PHE A 101 -12.11 12.09 2.06
C PHE A 101 -10.80 12.03 2.85
N PHE A 102 -10.50 13.08 3.63
CA PHE A 102 -9.31 13.15 4.47
C PHE A 102 -9.24 11.97 5.43
N LYS A 103 -10.33 11.65 6.13
CA LYS A 103 -10.38 10.55 7.09
C LYS A 103 -10.06 9.20 6.42
N ILE A 104 -10.62 8.93 5.26
CA ILE A 104 -10.41 7.68 4.52
C ILE A 104 -8.98 7.59 4.00
N ALA A 105 -8.54 8.63 3.29
CA ALA A 105 -7.20 8.67 2.71
C ALA A 105 -6.11 8.55 3.79
N LYS A 106 -6.29 9.26 4.91
CA LYS A 106 -5.37 9.18 6.06
C LYS A 106 -5.39 7.81 6.74
N ALA A 107 -6.57 7.23 6.96
CA ALA A 107 -6.69 5.93 7.63
C ALA A 107 -6.00 4.81 6.84
N ILE A 108 -6.05 4.85 5.51
CA ILE A 108 -5.31 3.92 4.65
C ILE A 108 -3.82 4.28 4.65
N GLY A 109 -3.49 5.54 4.35
CA GLY A 109 -2.11 6.00 4.17
C GLY A 109 -1.23 5.79 5.40
N ASP A 110 -1.80 5.94 6.60
CA ASP A 110 -1.06 5.80 7.85
C ASP A 110 -0.89 4.34 8.31
N ILE A 111 -1.46 3.33 7.64
CA ILE A 111 -1.37 1.93 8.10
C ILE A 111 0.08 1.50 8.39
N PRO A 112 1.07 1.74 7.51
CA PRO A 112 2.45 1.36 7.79
C PRO A 112 3.03 2.04 9.04
N LEU A 113 2.62 3.27 9.34
CA LEU A 113 3.16 4.04 10.46
C LEU A 113 2.40 3.83 11.77
N ASN A 114 1.09 3.59 11.74
CA ASN A 114 0.26 3.40 12.94
C ASN A 114 0.26 1.97 13.47
N THR A 115 0.76 1.03 12.67
CA THR A 115 0.90 -0.36 13.10
C THR A 115 2.13 -0.50 14.01
N PRO A 116 2.09 -1.31 15.08
CA PRO A 116 3.18 -1.45 16.06
C PRO A 116 4.34 -2.29 15.51
N VAL A 117 4.91 -1.88 14.38
CA VAL A 117 6.12 -2.45 13.80
C VAL A 117 7.32 -1.61 14.21
N ILE A 118 8.41 -2.28 14.62
CA ILE A 118 9.65 -1.62 15.04
C ILE A 118 10.76 -2.10 14.11
N PRO A 119 11.34 -1.21 13.27
CA PRO A 119 12.51 -1.53 12.49
C PRO A 119 13.68 -1.94 13.40
N LYS A 120 14.30 -3.08 13.07
CA LYS A 120 15.51 -3.61 13.74
C LYS A 120 16.79 -3.00 13.19
N ASN A 121 16.76 -2.49 11.95
CA ASN A 121 17.89 -1.85 11.29
C ASN A 121 17.44 -0.71 10.37
N GLN A 122 18.40 0.02 9.84
CA GLN A 122 18.15 1.22 9.03
C GLN A 122 17.44 0.90 7.70
N ASN A 123 17.80 -0.20 7.03
CA ASN A 123 17.14 -0.62 5.79
C ASN A 123 15.64 -0.90 5.99
N GLN A 124 15.28 -1.51 7.12
CA GLN A 124 13.87 -1.70 7.47
C GLN A 124 13.14 -0.37 7.72
N GLY A 125 13.81 0.62 8.34
CA GLY A 125 13.29 1.97 8.52
C GLY A 125 13.01 2.66 7.18
N TYR A 126 13.99 2.64 6.28
CA TYR A 126 13.87 3.17 4.91
C TYR A 126 12.79 2.46 4.10
N TRP A 127 12.69 1.13 4.21
CA TRP A 127 11.63 0.36 3.56
C TRP A 127 10.25 0.74 4.08
N LEU A 128 10.09 0.80 5.40
CA LEU A 128 8.81 1.14 6.01
C LEU A 128 8.35 2.55 5.61
N LYS A 129 9.27 3.50 5.56
CA LYS A 129 8.99 4.87 5.11
C LYS A 129 8.66 4.95 3.61
N THR A 130 9.40 4.22 2.78
CA THR A 130 9.11 4.11 1.34
C THR A 130 7.71 3.52 1.11
N LEU A 131 7.36 2.49 1.87
CA LEU A 131 6.06 1.85 1.82
C LEU A 131 4.96 2.81 2.30
N HIS A 132 5.21 3.61 3.35
CA HIS A 132 4.27 4.65 3.79
C HIS A 132 3.89 5.61 2.65
N TYR A 133 4.84 6.08 1.84
CA TYR A 133 4.53 6.95 0.69
C TYR A 133 3.60 6.28 -0.32
N TYR A 134 3.84 4.99 -0.60
CA TYR A 134 2.99 4.21 -1.48
C TYR A 134 1.57 4.05 -0.91
N TRP A 135 1.45 3.79 0.40
CA TRP A 135 0.16 3.70 1.07
C TRP A 135 -0.60 5.02 1.12
N GLN A 136 0.09 6.16 1.26
CA GLN A 136 -0.55 7.46 1.13
C GLN A 136 -1.16 7.64 -0.26
N ALA A 137 -0.44 7.25 -1.33
CA ALA A 137 -0.95 7.27 -2.69
C ALA A 137 -2.17 6.34 -2.86
N ILE A 138 -2.14 5.13 -2.29
CA ILE A 138 -3.32 4.24 -2.23
C ILE A 138 -4.48 4.94 -1.54
N GLY A 139 -4.26 5.54 -0.37
CA GLY A 139 -5.31 6.22 0.39
C GLY A 139 -5.98 7.35 -0.39
N VAL A 140 -5.19 8.20 -1.04
CA VAL A 140 -5.69 9.31 -1.87
C VAL A 140 -6.48 8.78 -3.07
N THR A 141 -5.95 7.77 -3.77
CA THR A 141 -6.59 7.21 -4.98
C THR A 141 -7.86 6.44 -4.67
N PHE A 142 -7.90 5.69 -3.56
CA PHE A 142 -9.09 5.02 -3.07
C PHE A 142 -10.16 6.03 -2.63
N ALA A 143 -9.79 7.05 -1.86
CA ALA A 143 -10.73 8.09 -1.43
C ALA A 143 -11.29 8.88 -2.61
N HIS A 144 -10.47 9.13 -3.64
CA HIS A 144 -10.93 9.69 -4.91
C HIS A 144 -11.97 8.78 -5.58
N GLN A 145 -11.68 7.49 -5.74
CA GLN A 145 -12.63 6.58 -6.39
C GLN A 145 -13.97 6.50 -5.64
N LEU A 146 -13.93 6.60 -4.31
CA LEU A 146 -15.13 6.51 -3.49
C LEU A 146 -15.97 7.81 -3.49
N LEU A 147 -15.32 8.98 -3.49
CA LEU A 147 -15.98 10.26 -3.26
C LEU A 147 -15.92 11.23 -4.44
N GLY A 148 -14.98 11.08 -5.37
CA GLY A 148 -14.80 11.95 -6.55
C GLY A 148 -14.61 13.43 -6.19
N LEU A 149 -13.87 13.72 -5.11
CA LEU A 149 -13.78 15.09 -4.57
C LEU A 149 -12.68 15.94 -5.21
N ILE A 150 -11.56 15.31 -5.56
CA ILE A 150 -10.42 15.93 -6.25
C ILE A 150 -10.32 15.33 -7.65
N GLN A 151 -9.54 15.93 -8.55
CA GLN A 151 -9.20 15.31 -9.85
C GLN A 151 -8.56 13.92 -9.64
N ASP A 152 -8.75 12.99 -10.60
CA ASP A 152 -8.18 11.64 -10.47
C ASP A 152 -6.66 11.74 -10.31
N PRO A 153 -6.10 11.34 -9.16
CA PRO A 153 -4.66 11.45 -8.90
C PRO A 153 -3.80 10.72 -9.95
N LEU A 154 -4.33 9.68 -10.60
CA LEU A 154 -3.60 8.79 -11.52
C LEU A 154 -3.69 9.17 -13.00
N GLU A 155 -4.60 10.06 -13.40
CA GLU A 155 -4.78 10.42 -14.82
C GLU A 155 -4.40 11.88 -15.09
N GLU A 156 -5.07 12.81 -14.41
CA GLU A 156 -4.82 14.25 -14.59
C GLU A 156 -4.31 14.92 -13.31
N GLY A 157 -4.21 14.14 -12.22
CA GLY A 157 -3.94 14.65 -10.90
C GLY A 157 -2.48 14.58 -10.46
N ILE A 158 -2.31 14.75 -9.15
CA ILE A 158 -1.04 15.03 -8.49
C ILE A 158 0.02 13.93 -8.64
N LEU A 159 -0.37 12.68 -8.91
CA LEU A 159 0.56 11.55 -8.98
C LEU A 159 1.06 11.28 -10.40
N ASN A 160 0.24 11.51 -11.43
CA ASN A 160 0.57 11.13 -12.81
C ASN A 160 1.89 11.74 -13.32
N ASN A 161 2.18 12.98 -12.93
CA ASN A 161 3.42 13.68 -13.32
C ASN A 161 4.58 13.48 -12.31
N ARG A 162 4.33 12.77 -11.21
CA ARG A 162 5.25 12.65 -10.07
C ARG A 162 5.75 11.24 -9.85
N LEU A 163 5.13 10.23 -10.44
CA LEU A 163 5.50 8.84 -10.26
C LEU A 163 5.85 8.19 -11.61
N PRO A 164 6.77 7.21 -11.64
CA PRO A 164 7.03 6.49 -12.88
C PRO A 164 5.81 5.69 -13.31
N GLN A 165 5.62 5.54 -14.63
CA GLN A 165 4.43 4.91 -15.20
C GLN A 165 4.15 3.51 -14.65
N SER A 166 5.19 2.73 -14.34
CA SER A 166 5.04 1.42 -13.70
C SER A 166 4.33 1.50 -12.35
N ILE A 167 4.65 2.51 -11.54
CA ILE A 167 4.02 2.74 -10.23
C ILE A 167 2.59 3.25 -10.41
N ILE A 168 2.33 4.10 -11.41
CA ILE A 168 0.96 4.52 -11.75
C ILE A 168 0.10 3.29 -12.11
N GLN A 169 0.62 2.39 -12.95
CA GLN A 169 -0.09 1.14 -13.27
C GLN A 169 -0.30 0.26 -12.04
N SER A 170 0.71 0.13 -11.18
CA SER A 170 0.56 -0.57 -9.90
C SER A 170 -0.54 0.04 -9.03
N LEU A 171 -0.59 1.38 -8.91
CA LEU A 171 -1.65 2.06 -8.16
C LEU A 171 -3.04 1.87 -8.78
N LYS A 172 -3.16 1.85 -10.11
CA LYS A 172 -4.44 1.57 -10.80
C LYS A 172 -4.95 0.17 -10.45
N LEU A 173 -4.07 -0.83 -10.51
CA LEU A 173 -4.38 -2.23 -10.16
C LEU A 173 -4.71 -2.37 -8.66
N THR A 174 -3.91 -1.80 -7.75
CA THR A 174 -4.18 -1.81 -6.31
C THR A 174 -5.51 -1.15 -5.98
N ARG A 175 -5.79 0.03 -6.55
CA ARG A 175 -7.08 0.73 -6.40
C ARG A 175 -8.25 -0.15 -6.83
N ASN A 176 -8.12 -0.89 -7.93
CA ASN A 176 -9.18 -1.79 -8.41
C ASN A 176 -9.43 -2.95 -7.45
N ILE A 177 -8.36 -3.59 -6.97
CA ILE A 177 -8.45 -4.68 -5.97
C ILE A 177 -9.12 -4.17 -4.69
N ASP A 178 -8.65 -3.05 -4.15
CA ASP A 178 -9.15 -2.49 -2.89
C ASP A 178 -10.62 -2.08 -3.00
N MET A 179 -11.00 -1.50 -4.14
CA MET A 179 -12.39 -1.08 -4.38
C MET A 179 -13.33 -2.26 -4.54
N THR A 180 -12.93 -3.30 -5.28
CA THR A 180 -13.74 -4.52 -5.43
C THR A 180 -13.87 -5.26 -4.09
N LEU A 181 -12.80 -5.31 -3.28
CA LEU A 181 -12.84 -5.82 -1.91
C LEU A 181 -13.81 -5.00 -1.04
N PHE A 182 -13.72 -3.67 -1.06
CA PHE A 182 -14.61 -2.82 -0.29
C PHE A 182 -16.08 -3.01 -0.71
N GLN A 183 -16.36 -3.11 -2.01
CA GLN A 183 -17.70 -3.33 -2.54
C GLN A 183 -18.29 -4.67 -2.07
N ILE A 184 -17.52 -5.77 -2.13
CA ILE A 184 -18.00 -7.05 -1.62
C ILE A 184 -18.23 -7.03 -0.10
N LEU A 185 -17.40 -6.31 0.68
CA LEU A 185 -17.61 -6.15 2.12
C LEU A 185 -18.89 -5.35 2.43
N VAL A 186 -19.18 -4.30 1.65
CA VAL A 186 -20.43 -3.52 1.76
C VAL A 186 -21.64 -4.40 1.46
N ARG A 187 -21.62 -5.12 0.34
CA ARG A 187 -22.75 -5.96 -0.10
C ARG A 187 -22.93 -7.21 0.77
N GLY A 188 -21.83 -7.80 1.21
CA GLY A 188 -21.78 -9.01 2.02
C GLY A 188 -21.92 -8.77 3.53
N GLN A 189 -22.03 -7.51 3.99
CA GLN A 189 -21.93 -7.16 5.42
C GLN A 189 -22.84 -8.01 6.32
N ARG A 190 -24.12 -8.20 5.93
CA ARG A 190 -25.08 -8.99 6.70
C ARG A 190 -24.65 -10.45 6.82
N ILE A 191 -24.14 -11.02 5.73
CA ILE A 191 -23.68 -12.41 5.66
C ILE A 191 -22.44 -12.60 6.54
N ILE A 192 -21.46 -11.70 6.43
CA ILE A 192 -20.24 -11.73 7.25
C ILE A 192 -20.59 -11.65 8.74
N LYS A 193 -21.45 -10.70 9.13
CA LYS A 193 -21.92 -10.55 10.53
C LYS A 193 -22.61 -11.81 11.04
N THR A 194 -23.50 -12.39 10.23
CA THR A 194 -24.26 -13.60 10.61
C THR A 194 -23.32 -14.80 10.76
N TRP A 195 -22.42 -14.99 9.81
CA TRP A 195 -21.43 -16.07 9.84
C TRP A 195 -20.48 -15.93 11.04
N ALA A 196 -19.99 -14.73 11.32
CA ALA A 196 -19.13 -14.47 12.48
C ALA A 196 -19.82 -14.83 13.79
N ARG A 197 -21.09 -14.45 13.95
CA ARG A 197 -21.91 -14.81 15.12
C ARG A 197 -22.08 -16.32 15.27
N GLN A 198 -22.35 -17.03 14.17
CA GLN A 198 -22.51 -18.49 14.17
C GLN A 198 -21.22 -19.21 14.55
N ASN A 199 -20.07 -18.67 14.14
CA ASN A 199 -18.75 -19.25 14.40
C ASN A 199 -18.07 -18.66 15.66
N LYS A 200 -18.79 -17.87 16.48
CA LYS A 200 -18.27 -17.22 17.69
C LYS A 200 -17.03 -16.34 17.46
N ILE A 201 -16.94 -15.73 16.28
CA ILE A 201 -15.88 -14.79 15.92
C ILE A 201 -16.32 -13.37 16.30
N SER A 202 -15.45 -12.65 17.02
CA SER A 202 -15.72 -11.27 17.44
C SER A 202 -15.79 -10.32 16.24
N TYR A 203 -16.93 -9.65 16.06
CA TYR A 203 -17.15 -8.63 15.03
C TYR A 203 -17.27 -7.24 15.68
N PRO A 204 -16.16 -6.51 15.89
CA PRO A 204 -16.17 -5.21 16.57
C PRO A 204 -16.51 -4.03 15.65
N PHE A 205 -16.88 -4.26 14.39
CA PHE A 205 -17.04 -3.20 13.40
C PHE A 205 -18.47 -2.69 13.31
N ASN A 206 -18.62 -1.38 13.18
CA ASN A 206 -19.91 -0.73 12.98
C ASN A 206 -20.23 -0.61 11.48
N GLN A 207 -19.22 -0.32 10.66
CA GLN A 207 -19.36 -0.03 9.23
C GLN A 207 -18.37 -0.84 8.36
N PRO A 208 -18.68 -1.10 7.08
CA PRO A 208 -17.80 -1.87 6.18
C PRO A 208 -16.39 -1.30 6.02
N LEU A 209 -16.23 0.02 6.15
CA LEU A 209 -14.92 0.66 6.06
C LEU A 209 -13.98 0.20 7.19
N GLU A 210 -14.50 -0.09 8.39
CA GLU A 210 -13.66 -0.50 9.53
C GLU A 210 -13.10 -1.91 9.35
N ILE A 211 -13.91 -2.85 8.85
CA ILE A 211 -13.43 -4.20 8.52
C ILE A 211 -12.45 -4.15 7.33
N PHE A 212 -12.71 -3.30 6.33
CA PHE A 212 -11.79 -3.09 5.22
C PHE A 212 -10.41 -2.60 5.69
N LEU A 213 -10.39 -1.57 6.54
CA LEU A 213 -9.14 -1.06 7.12
C LEU A 213 -8.42 -2.11 7.99
N GLU A 214 -9.16 -2.92 8.74
CA GLU A 214 -8.57 -4.00 9.54
C GLU A 214 -7.97 -5.11 8.65
N ILE A 215 -8.61 -5.45 7.53
CA ILE A 215 -8.06 -6.40 6.54
C ILE A 215 -6.76 -5.85 5.97
N LEU A 216 -6.75 -4.60 5.50
CA LEU A 216 -5.53 -3.96 4.96
C LEU A 216 -4.40 -3.92 6.00
N LYS A 217 -4.71 -3.61 7.27
CA LYS A 217 -3.74 -3.61 8.36
C LYS A 217 -3.17 -5.01 8.63
N GLN A 218 -4.02 -6.04 8.63
CA GLN A 218 -3.58 -7.43 8.80
C GLN A 218 -2.73 -7.90 7.63
N ASP A 219 -3.08 -7.55 6.40
CA ASP A 219 -2.27 -7.82 5.20
C ASP A 219 -0.88 -7.16 5.30
N PHE A 220 -0.83 -5.90 5.72
CA PHE A 220 0.43 -5.21 5.97
C PHE A 220 1.28 -5.93 7.03
N LEU A 221 0.68 -6.31 8.16
CA LEU A 221 1.37 -7.00 9.25
C LEU A 221 1.93 -8.36 8.83
N ILE A 222 1.14 -9.14 8.10
CA ILE A 222 1.55 -10.44 7.58
C ILE A 222 2.77 -10.29 6.67
N ARG A 223 2.74 -9.34 5.72
CA ARG A 223 3.91 -9.04 4.86
C ARG A 223 5.11 -8.57 5.65
N TRP A 224 4.91 -7.66 6.60
CA TRP A 224 6.00 -7.20 7.45
C TRP A 224 6.69 -8.35 8.18
N GLN A 225 5.91 -9.31 8.69
CA GLN A 225 6.44 -10.48 9.41
C GLN A 225 7.17 -11.46 8.48
N ILE A 226 6.61 -11.74 7.32
CA ILE A 226 7.12 -12.72 6.35
C ILE A 226 8.36 -12.23 5.60
N ASP A 227 8.48 -10.91 5.42
CA ASP A 227 9.52 -10.31 4.58
C ASP A 227 10.49 -9.47 5.44
N PRO A 228 10.32 -8.15 5.68
CA PRO A 228 11.28 -7.35 6.44
C PRO A 228 11.68 -7.92 7.80
N CYS A 229 10.76 -8.50 8.56
CA CYS A 229 11.04 -9.01 9.90
C CYS A 229 11.58 -10.45 9.89
N ASN A 230 11.57 -11.12 8.74
CA ASN A 230 11.94 -12.52 8.64
C ASN A 230 13.37 -12.76 9.14
N GLN A 231 13.48 -13.61 10.17
CA GLN A 231 14.74 -14.03 10.77
C GLN A 231 15.20 -15.39 10.26
N ASP A 232 14.36 -16.08 9.49
CA ASP A 232 14.70 -17.36 8.90
C ASP A 232 15.81 -17.18 7.86
N TRP A 233 16.60 -18.23 7.74
CA TRP A 233 17.74 -18.28 6.83
C TRP A 233 17.30 -18.60 5.39
N GLU A 234 16.13 -19.21 5.21
CA GLU A 234 15.49 -19.45 3.92
C GLU A 234 14.59 -18.27 3.54
N TRP A 235 14.74 -17.75 2.32
CA TRP A 235 13.82 -16.75 1.80
C TRP A 235 12.45 -17.37 1.49
N MET A 236 11.38 -16.61 1.68
CA MET A 236 10.14 -16.95 0.98
C MET A 236 10.37 -16.76 -0.50
N THR A 237 10.38 -17.85 -1.27
CA THR A 237 10.62 -17.73 -2.70
C THR A 237 9.46 -17.00 -3.37
N LYS A 238 9.75 -16.21 -4.40
CA LYS A 238 8.72 -15.60 -5.27
C LYS A 238 7.78 -16.63 -5.91
N LYS A 239 8.20 -17.90 -6.00
CA LYS A 239 7.34 -19.02 -6.41
C LYS A 239 6.29 -19.28 -5.33
N ILE A 240 6.71 -19.49 -4.08
CA ILE A 240 5.80 -19.70 -2.94
C ILE A 240 4.84 -18.51 -2.77
N GLN A 241 5.31 -17.28 -2.91
CA GLN A 241 4.43 -16.10 -2.86
C GLN A 241 3.33 -16.17 -3.93
N ARG A 242 3.69 -16.46 -5.18
CA ARG A 242 2.73 -16.65 -6.29
C ARG A 242 1.78 -17.82 -6.05
N ASP A 243 2.29 -18.94 -5.57
CA ASP A 243 1.49 -20.13 -5.29
C ASP A 243 0.45 -19.81 -4.19
N ASN A 244 0.83 -19.09 -3.12
CA ASN A 244 -0.09 -18.65 -2.07
C ASN A 244 -1.20 -17.73 -2.62
N ILE A 245 -0.86 -16.79 -3.50
CA ILE A 245 -1.84 -15.89 -4.14
C ILE A 245 -2.80 -16.70 -5.01
N LEU A 246 -2.29 -17.62 -5.83
CA LEU A 246 -3.10 -18.49 -6.69
C LEU A 246 -4.02 -19.39 -5.88
N THR A 247 -3.55 -19.96 -4.76
CA THR A 247 -4.38 -20.78 -3.87
C THR A 247 -5.53 -19.97 -3.28
N ARG A 248 -5.29 -18.72 -2.86
CA ARG A 248 -6.36 -17.84 -2.36
C ARG A 248 -7.40 -17.52 -3.45
N ILE A 249 -6.95 -17.20 -4.67
CA ILE A 249 -7.83 -17.00 -5.83
C ILE A 249 -8.65 -18.27 -6.10
N TYR A 250 -8.00 -19.43 -6.06
CA TYR A 250 -8.64 -20.72 -6.30
C TYR A 250 -9.69 -21.06 -5.25
N LEU A 251 -9.42 -20.88 -3.96
CA LEU A 251 -10.43 -21.08 -2.91
C LEU A 251 -11.67 -20.21 -3.15
N LEU A 252 -11.49 -18.96 -3.55
CA LEU A 252 -12.59 -18.06 -3.87
C LEU A 252 -13.32 -18.47 -5.17
N LYS A 253 -12.60 -19.04 -6.14
CA LYS A 253 -13.21 -19.63 -7.34
C LYS A 253 -14.02 -20.88 -7.00
N GLU A 254 -13.46 -21.85 -6.28
CA GLU A 254 -14.18 -23.06 -5.87
C GLU A 254 -15.42 -22.75 -5.05
N ALA A 255 -15.36 -21.70 -4.23
CA ALA A 255 -16.53 -21.23 -3.50
C ALA A 255 -17.69 -20.95 -4.47
N ILE A 256 -17.42 -20.35 -5.64
CA ILE A 256 -18.39 -19.99 -6.69
C ILE A 256 -18.68 -21.17 -7.62
N TRP A 257 -17.66 -21.95 -7.96
CA TRP A 257 -17.67 -22.98 -9.00
C TRP A 257 -17.36 -24.35 -8.36
N LYS A 258 -18.23 -25.35 -8.53
CA LYS A 258 -18.00 -26.72 -8.00
C LYS A 258 -16.94 -27.50 -8.78
N GLU A 259 -15.80 -26.91 -9.12
CA GLU A 259 -14.76 -27.57 -9.93
C GLU A 259 -13.61 -28.13 -9.07
N SER A 260 -13.52 -29.46 -9.07
CA SER A 260 -12.41 -30.25 -8.56
C SER A 260 -11.18 -30.12 -9.47
N SER A 261 -10.19 -29.31 -9.10
CA SER A 261 -8.91 -29.27 -9.83
C SER A 261 -7.75 -28.74 -9.00
N LEU A 262 -7.45 -29.41 -7.88
CA LEU A 262 -6.19 -29.21 -7.15
C LEU A 262 -5.02 -29.98 -7.74
N ASP A 263 -5.26 -30.94 -8.64
CA ASP A 263 -4.22 -31.80 -9.19
C ASP A 263 -3.18 -31.06 -10.05
N ASN A 264 -3.47 -29.81 -10.47
CA ASN A 264 -2.58 -28.99 -11.30
C ASN A 264 -2.01 -27.74 -10.58
N ALA A 265 -2.40 -27.47 -9.33
CA ALA A 265 -1.79 -26.39 -8.55
C ALA A 265 -0.51 -26.95 -7.92
N GLY A 266 0.65 -26.37 -8.24
CA GLY A 266 1.97 -26.80 -7.74
C GLY A 266 2.20 -26.53 -6.25
N TYR A 267 1.22 -26.87 -5.42
CA TYR A 267 1.16 -26.62 -3.99
C TYR A 267 1.91 -27.72 -3.23
N CYS A 268 2.69 -27.35 -2.20
CA CYS A 268 3.43 -28.28 -1.35
C CYS A 268 2.62 -28.89 -0.20
N LYS A 269 1.32 -28.56 -0.08
CA LYS A 269 0.43 -28.97 1.00
C LYS A 269 -0.91 -29.44 0.43
N SER A 270 -1.82 -30.02 1.20
CA SER A 270 -3.19 -30.33 0.75
C SER A 270 -4.14 -29.13 0.92
N LYS A 271 -5.27 -29.08 0.19
CA LYS A 271 -6.32 -28.05 0.38
C LYS A 271 -6.73 -27.92 1.84
N GLU A 272 -6.88 -29.06 2.52
CA GLU A 272 -7.28 -29.15 3.91
C GLU A 272 -6.25 -28.49 4.83
N GLU A 273 -4.95 -28.75 4.61
CA GLU A 273 -3.86 -28.12 5.36
C GLU A 273 -3.83 -26.59 5.18
N TYR A 274 -4.14 -26.09 3.97
CA TYR A 274 -4.22 -24.66 3.72
C TYR A 274 -5.43 -24.03 4.43
N LEU A 275 -6.60 -24.66 4.32
CA LEU A 275 -7.81 -24.20 4.98
C LEU A 275 -7.65 -24.19 6.50
N ASP A 276 -7.00 -25.20 7.06
CA ASP A 276 -6.70 -25.28 8.48
C ASP A 276 -5.71 -24.20 8.90
N TYR A 277 -4.67 -23.94 8.11
CA TYR A 277 -3.77 -22.80 8.33
C TYR A 277 -4.54 -21.47 8.37
N LEU A 278 -5.41 -21.22 7.38
CA LEU A 278 -6.20 -19.98 7.31
C LEU A 278 -7.17 -19.84 8.49
N LYS A 279 -7.80 -20.94 8.94
CA LYS A 279 -8.69 -20.98 10.10
C LYS A 279 -7.94 -20.75 11.41
N GLN A 280 -6.76 -21.37 11.57
CA GLN A 280 -5.92 -21.21 12.77
C GLN A 280 -5.44 -19.77 12.93
N ALA A 281 -5.17 -19.06 11.83
CA ALA A 281 -4.78 -17.66 11.86
C ALA A 281 -5.91 -16.75 12.41
N ASN A 282 -7.19 -17.15 12.23
CA ASN A 282 -8.39 -16.45 12.71
C ASN A 282 -8.36 -14.92 12.48
N THR A 283 -7.89 -14.50 11.31
CA THR A 283 -7.78 -13.08 10.94
C THR A 283 -9.00 -12.63 10.15
N TRP A 284 -9.33 -11.34 10.21
CA TRP A 284 -10.39 -10.77 9.40
C TRP A 284 -10.08 -10.85 7.90
N ASN A 285 -8.80 -10.80 7.52
CA ASN A 285 -8.33 -11.08 6.16
C ASN A 285 -8.79 -12.45 5.61
N ASN A 286 -8.92 -13.47 6.46
CA ASN A 286 -9.38 -14.80 6.07
C ASN A 286 -10.88 -15.00 6.34
N ASN A 287 -11.39 -14.44 7.43
CA ASN A 287 -12.75 -14.69 7.90
C ASN A 287 -13.84 -14.19 6.93
N TRP A 288 -13.60 -13.10 6.20
CA TRP A 288 -14.56 -12.66 5.19
C TRP A 288 -14.65 -13.64 4.02
N VAL A 289 -13.53 -14.25 3.61
CA VAL A 289 -13.45 -15.29 2.57
C VAL A 289 -14.29 -16.51 3.00
N PHE A 290 -14.10 -16.99 4.22
CA PHE A 290 -14.87 -18.10 4.76
C PHE A 290 -16.36 -17.80 4.89
N ALA A 291 -16.72 -16.56 5.26
CA ALA A 291 -18.11 -16.15 5.32
C ALA A 291 -18.76 -16.16 3.92
N MET A 292 -18.04 -15.71 2.89
CA MET A 292 -18.52 -15.77 1.51
C MET A 292 -18.67 -17.22 1.05
N GLN A 293 -17.65 -18.06 1.28
CA GLN A 293 -17.69 -19.47 0.90
C GLN A 293 -18.87 -20.22 1.54
N ALA A 294 -19.04 -20.08 2.86
CA ALA A 294 -20.12 -20.75 3.59
C ALA A 294 -21.51 -20.32 3.12
N GLN A 295 -21.65 -19.08 2.63
CA GLN A 295 -22.90 -18.61 2.03
C GLN A 295 -23.13 -19.26 0.67
N ILE A 296 -22.09 -19.35 -0.16
CA ILE A 296 -22.22 -19.87 -1.53
C ILE A 296 -22.59 -21.36 -1.50
N GLU A 297 -21.96 -22.14 -0.62
CA GLU A 297 -22.25 -23.57 -0.41
C GLU A 297 -23.69 -23.83 0.05
N LYS A 298 -24.26 -22.96 0.89
CA LYS A 298 -25.57 -23.17 1.51
C LYS A 298 -26.75 -22.82 0.61
N ASN A 299 -26.59 -21.92 -0.37
CA ASN A 299 -27.75 -21.28 -0.96
C ASN A 299 -27.56 -20.83 -2.42
N ALA A 300 -27.47 -21.78 -3.35
CA ALA A 300 -27.28 -21.55 -4.79
C ALA A 300 -28.22 -20.48 -5.39
N LYS A 301 -29.44 -20.31 -4.86
CA LYS A 301 -30.44 -19.35 -5.35
C LYS A 301 -30.27 -17.90 -4.83
N TYR A 302 -29.55 -17.71 -3.72
CA TYR A 302 -29.28 -16.39 -3.11
C TYR A 302 -27.91 -15.81 -3.50
N ASN A 303 -27.08 -16.58 -4.22
CA ASN A 303 -25.71 -16.19 -4.58
C ASN A 303 -25.65 -15.18 -5.73
N ASN A 304 -26.67 -15.12 -6.59
CA ASN A 304 -26.73 -14.23 -7.75
C ASN A 304 -26.49 -12.75 -7.42
N HIS A 305 -26.71 -12.32 -6.17
CA HIS A 305 -26.52 -10.93 -5.75
C HIS A 305 -25.08 -10.59 -5.29
N LEU A 306 -24.27 -11.58 -4.92
CA LEU A 306 -22.89 -11.38 -4.49
C LEU A 306 -21.87 -11.88 -5.51
N GLU A 307 -22.25 -12.84 -6.34
CA GLU A 307 -21.41 -13.43 -7.38
C GLU A 307 -20.76 -12.36 -8.28
N PRO A 308 -21.46 -11.33 -8.82
CA PRO A 308 -20.81 -10.31 -9.63
C PRO A 308 -19.72 -9.52 -8.89
N TYR A 309 -19.91 -9.27 -7.59
CA TYR A 309 -18.92 -8.55 -6.76
C TYR A 309 -17.71 -9.42 -6.45
N LEU A 310 -17.92 -10.72 -6.26
CA LEU A 310 -16.85 -11.66 -6.02
C LEU A 310 -16.06 -11.96 -7.29
N GLU A 311 -16.73 -12.12 -8.43
CA GLU A 311 -16.08 -12.23 -9.74
C GLU A 311 -15.24 -10.99 -10.06
N ALA A 312 -15.76 -9.79 -9.79
CA ALA A 312 -15.01 -8.55 -9.96
C ALA A 312 -13.75 -8.52 -9.08
N TYR A 313 -13.85 -8.93 -7.81
CA TYR A 313 -12.69 -9.04 -6.91
C TYR A 313 -11.67 -10.08 -7.39
N ILE A 314 -12.13 -11.28 -7.78
CA ILE A 314 -11.26 -12.35 -8.30
C ILE A 314 -10.52 -11.88 -9.56
N THR A 315 -11.22 -11.19 -10.46
CA THR A 315 -10.65 -10.64 -11.69
C THR A 315 -9.59 -9.59 -11.36
N ALA A 316 -9.90 -8.64 -10.48
CA ALA A 316 -8.96 -7.60 -10.06
C ALA A 316 -7.71 -8.20 -9.40
N VAL A 317 -7.86 -9.21 -8.54
CA VAL A 317 -6.73 -9.91 -7.90
C VAL A 317 -5.90 -10.69 -8.92
N GLN A 318 -6.53 -11.30 -9.94
CA GLN A 318 -5.79 -11.99 -11.00
C GLN A 318 -4.95 -11.03 -11.85
N GLU A 319 -5.52 -9.89 -12.22
CA GLU A 319 -4.83 -8.84 -12.97
C GLU A 319 -3.68 -8.23 -12.17
N GLY A 320 -3.88 -8.02 -10.86
CA GLY A 320 -2.90 -7.40 -9.97
C GLY A 320 -2.04 -8.37 -9.16
N LYS A 321 -2.05 -9.68 -9.43
CA LYS A 321 -1.38 -10.69 -8.58
C LYS A 321 0.11 -10.42 -8.34
N GLU A 322 0.82 -9.86 -9.31
CA GLU A 322 2.25 -9.56 -9.19
C GLU A 322 2.54 -8.39 -8.23
N LEU A 323 1.55 -7.59 -7.86
CA LEU A 323 1.68 -6.55 -6.81
C LEU A 323 1.89 -7.14 -5.41
N PHE A 324 1.54 -8.42 -5.26
CA PHE A 324 1.69 -9.14 -4.00
C PHE A 324 2.97 -9.96 -3.93
N VAL A 325 3.81 -9.89 -4.98
CA VAL A 325 5.12 -10.52 -5.03
C VAL A 325 6.16 -9.46 -4.70
N ASP A 326 6.94 -9.66 -3.66
CA ASP A 326 7.88 -8.64 -3.21
C ASP A 326 9.00 -8.39 -4.21
N GLU A 327 9.40 -7.13 -4.30
CA GLU A 327 10.53 -6.75 -5.13
C GLU A 327 11.84 -7.30 -4.54
N PHE A 328 12.01 -7.14 -3.22
CA PHE A 328 13.19 -7.57 -2.48
C PHE A 328 13.00 -8.96 -1.87
N ASP A 329 14.06 -9.76 -1.93
CA ASP A 329 14.16 -10.98 -1.17
C ASP A 329 14.79 -10.62 0.20
N TRP A 330 14.08 -10.84 1.31
CA TRP A 330 14.59 -10.50 2.65
C TRP A 330 15.24 -11.69 3.33
N ARG A 331 16.40 -11.47 3.99
CA ARG A 331 17.10 -12.49 4.79
C ARG A 331 17.70 -11.87 6.04
N SER A 332 17.39 -12.45 7.21
CA SER A 332 17.85 -11.96 8.52
C SER A 332 17.64 -10.44 8.68
N GLY A 333 16.51 -9.94 8.16
CA GLY A 333 16.16 -8.52 8.15
C GLY A 333 16.89 -7.61 7.17
N ASN A 334 17.68 -8.14 6.23
CA ASN A 334 18.35 -7.37 5.18
C ASN A 334 17.73 -7.64 3.80
N PRO A 335 17.58 -6.62 2.94
CA PRO A 335 17.02 -6.80 1.62
C PRO A 335 18.10 -7.22 0.61
N TYR A 336 17.71 -8.10 -0.31
CA TYR A 336 18.53 -8.62 -1.39
C TYR A 336 17.75 -8.56 -2.71
N LYS A 337 18.49 -8.59 -3.82
CA LYS A 337 17.90 -8.80 -5.15
C LYS A 337 18.80 -9.70 -5.97
N LYS A 338 18.23 -10.57 -6.79
CA LYS A 338 19.00 -11.34 -7.77
C LYS A 338 19.66 -10.42 -8.79
N GLN A 339 20.94 -10.67 -9.09
CA GLN A 339 21.66 -9.92 -10.10
C GLN A 339 21.03 -10.14 -11.48
N VAL A 340 20.87 -9.06 -12.24
CA VAL A 340 20.41 -9.09 -13.63
C VAL A 340 21.58 -8.69 -14.51
N ASN A 341 22.05 -9.63 -15.34
CA ASN A 341 23.08 -9.39 -16.36
C ASN A 341 22.40 -9.35 -17.73
N GLY A 342 22.14 -8.13 -18.23
CA GLY A 342 21.34 -7.95 -19.45
C GLY A 342 19.89 -8.39 -19.23
N GLN A 343 19.45 -9.43 -19.94
CA GLN A 343 18.12 -10.05 -19.75
C GLN A 343 18.16 -11.32 -18.88
N GLN A 344 19.33 -11.80 -18.48
CA GLN A 344 19.46 -13.02 -17.67
C GLN A 344 19.54 -12.70 -16.18
N ILE A 345 18.65 -13.31 -15.41
CA ILE A 345 18.66 -13.28 -13.94
C ILE A 345 19.64 -14.35 -13.47
N THR A 346 20.69 -13.97 -12.75
CA THR A 346 21.62 -14.93 -12.15
C THR A 346 21.15 -15.32 -10.74
N ASN A 347 21.59 -16.48 -10.25
CA ASN A 347 21.28 -16.92 -8.87
C ASN A 347 22.14 -16.20 -7.81
N ARG A 348 22.96 -15.22 -8.19
CA ARG A 348 23.79 -14.48 -7.24
C ARG A 348 22.96 -13.38 -6.56
N PRO A 349 22.80 -13.42 -5.23
CA PRO A 349 22.15 -12.33 -4.50
C PRO A 349 23.09 -11.12 -4.42
N LEU A 350 22.55 -9.93 -4.69
CA LEU A 350 23.18 -8.65 -4.40
C LEU A 350 22.53 -8.07 -3.16
N THR A 351 23.36 -7.50 -2.28
CA THR A 351 22.85 -6.81 -1.10
C THR A 351 22.25 -5.47 -1.54
N ILE A 352 21.12 -5.13 -0.94
CA ILE A 352 20.45 -3.86 -1.16
C ILE A 352 20.65 -3.00 0.08
N GLN A 353 21.01 -1.73 -0.12
CA GLN A 353 21.14 -0.75 0.95
C GLN A 353 20.35 0.50 0.60
N GLY A 354 19.54 0.95 1.56
CA GLY A 354 18.90 2.25 1.48
C GLY A 354 19.82 3.34 2.02
N ASP A 355 19.67 4.55 1.49
CA ASP A 355 20.33 5.76 1.99
C ASP A 355 19.44 6.98 1.77
N VAL A 356 19.76 8.10 2.43
CA VAL A 356 19.10 9.39 2.21
C VAL A 356 20.05 10.31 1.45
N ASP A 357 19.60 10.84 0.32
CA ASP A 357 20.37 11.84 -0.41
C ASP A 357 20.38 13.22 0.27
N PRO A 358 21.25 14.16 -0.14
CA PRO A 358 21.30 15.51 0.45
C PRO A 358 19.99 16.31 0.34
N LEU A 359 19.06 15.87 -0.51
CA LEU A 359 17.75 16.46 -0.72
C LEU A 359 16.65 15.67 0.03
N GLY A 360 17.00 14.77 0.95
CA GLY A 360 16.07 14.09 1.84
C GLY A 360 15.30 12.91 1.21
N TYR A 361 15.65 12.48 0.00
CA TYR A 361 14.99 11.36 -0.64
C TYR A 361 15.66 10.04 -0.26
N ILE A 362 14.83 9.03 -0.01
CA ILE A 362 15.30 7.66 0.22
C ILE A 362 15.63 7.03 -1.14
N GLN A 363 16.87 6.57 -1.28
CA GLN A 363 17.36 5.89 -2.47
C GLN A 363 17.85 4.49 -2.12
N TRP A 364 17.71 3.55 -3.06
CA TRP A 364 18.12 2.16 -2.91
C TRP A 364 19.27 1.82 -3.86
N TYR A 365 20.33 1.23 -3.32
CA TYR A 365 21.57 0.90 -4.02
C TYR A 365 21.86 -0.60 -3.98
N TYR A 366 22.52 -1.09 -5.03
CA TYR A 366 22.99 -2.46 -5.15
C TYR A 366 24.49 -2.49 -4.86
N SER A 367 24.94 -3.47 -4.06
CA SER A 367 26.36 -3.74 -3.79
C SER A 367 26.75 -5.16 -4.14
#